data_AF-A0A827BDM4-F1
#
_entry.id   AF-A0A827BDM4-F1
#
_cell.length_a   1.000
_cell.length_b   1.000
_cell.length_c   1.000
_cell.angle_alpha   90.00
_cell.angle_beta   90.00
_cell.angle_gamma   90.00
#
_symmetry.space_group_name_H-M   'P 1'
#
loop_
_entity.id
_entity.type
_entity.pdbx_description
1 polymer ?
#
loop_
_entity_poly.entity_id
_entity_poly.type
_entity_poly.pdbx_seq_one_letter_code
_entity_poly.pdbx_strand_id
1 'polypeptide(L)'
;MRNNNICPVCGVGHLTVEMEYDDVTYKGETKNLPIRFSVCDQCGSETATPVDLRENKRIFNEYKKSIDGLLTGKELKKIRTEVWMITQQKASSIFGGGPKAFSKYESDDVIQSEAMDKLMRLAAEVPDAFKRLRELSGEIKVERTVSSSKSLPIWKSEAKAQFENDDQGFDSKSPAQTKMNQTSIKIKTVAKRVA
;
A
#
# COMPACT_ATOMS: atom_id res chain seq x y z
N MET A 1 -20.41 -27.56 -9.78
CA MET A 1 -19.04 -27.33 -10.31
C MET A 1 -19.19 -27.01 -11.79
N ARG A 2 -18.76 -25.82 -12.25
CA ARG A 2 -18.77 -25.52 -13.70
C ARG A 2 -17.57 -26.24 -14.31
N ASN A 3 -17.78 -27.02 -15.38
CA ASN A 3 -16.68 -27.59 -16.17
C ASN A 3 -15.92 -26.43 -16.82
N ASN A 4 -14.91 -25.92 -16.12
CA ASN A 4 -14.18 -24.70 -16.45
C ASN A 4 -13.23 -24.86 -17.65
N ASN A 5 -13.27 -26.04 -18.29
CA ASN A 5 -12.43 -26.38 -19.44
C ASN A 5 -13.25 -26.60 -20.71
N ILE A 6 -14.59 -26.47 -20.69
CA ILE A 6 -15.38 -26.54 -21.94
C ILE A 6 -15.26 -25.21 -22.67
N CYS A 7 -14.96 -25.28 -23.97
CA CYS A 7 -14.84 -24.12 -24.83
C CYS A 7 -16.16 -23.34 -24.88
N PRO A 8 -16.16 -22.03 -24.54
CA PRO A 8 -17.38 -21.21 -24.58
C PRO A 8 -17.84 -20.86 -26.00
N VAL A 9 -16.99 -21.08 -27.02
CA VAL A 9 -17.27 -20.76 -28.42
C VAL A 9 -18.04 -21.88 -29.10
N CYS A 10 -17.56 -23.13 -29.01
CA CYS A 10 -18.19 -24.27 -29.67
C CYS A 10 -19.03 -25.15 -28.72
N GLY A 11 -18.88 -25.00 -27.40
CA GLY A 11 -19.64 -25.76 -26.40
C GLY A 11 -19.29 -27.25 -26.27
N VAL A 12 -18.37 -27.77 -27.09
CA VAL A 12 -18.03 -29.20 -27.14
C VAL A 12 -16.55 -29.50 -26.87
N GLY A 13 -15.65 -28.63 -27.35
CA GLY A 13 -14.21 -28.83 -27.21
C GLY A 13 -13.68 -28.50 -25.82
N HIS A 14 -12.47 -28.95 -25.54
CA HIS A 14 -11.77 -28.68 -24.29
C HIS A 14 -10.65 -27.67 -24.50
N LEU A 15 -10.51 -26.76 -23.53
CA LEU A 15 -9.48 -25.74 -23.49
C LEU A 15 -8.21 -26.30 -22.84
N THR A 16 -7.10 -26.19 -23.55
CA THR A 16 -5.75 -26.47 -23.05
C THR A 16 -4.99 -25.17 -22.92
N VAL A 17 -4.29 -24.97 -21.80
CA VAL A 17 -3.55 -23.73 -21.54
C VAL A 17 -2.26 -23.71 -22.35
N GLU A 18 -2.03 -22.59 -23.01
CA GLU A 18 -0.82 -22.25 -23.76
C GLU A 18 -0.20 -20.95 -23.22
N MET A 19 1.03 -20.67 -23.62
CA MET A 19 1.77 -19.47 -23.23
C MET A 19 2.59 -18.95 -24.39
N GLU A 20 2.51 -17.64 -24.63
CA GLU A 20 3.34 -16.90 -25.58
C GLU A 20 4.05 -15.76 -24.86
N TYR A 21 5.05 -15.16 -25.49
CA TYR A 21 5.68 -13.95 -24.99
C TYR A 21 5.31 -12.75 -25.85
N ASP A 22 4.93 -11.66 -25.22
CA ASP A 22 4.57 -10.41 -25.89
C ASP A 22 5.29 -9.23 -25.26
N ASP A 23 5.57 -8.21 -26.07
CA ASP A 23 6.25 -7.01 -25.63
C ASP A 23 5.26 -6.04 -24.98
N VAL A 24 5.45 -5.81 -23.68
CA VAL A 24 4.59 -4.95 -22.89
C VAL A 24 5.35 -3.69 -22.48
N THR A 25 4.82 -2.53 -22.88
CA THR A 25 5.38 -1.22 -22.51
C THR A 25 4.64 -0.60 -21.32
N TYR A 26 5.38 -0.17 -20.30
CA TYR A 26 4.86 0.59 -19.16
C TYR A 26 5.83 1.71 -18.77
N LYS A 27 5.34 2.95 -18.69
CA LYS A 27 6.14 4.16 -18.40
C LYS A 27 7.39 4.31 -19.30
N GLY A 28 7.28 3.91 -20.56
CA GLY A 28 8.36 4.00 -21.55
C GLY A 28 9.35 2.83 -21.52
N GLU A 29 9.31 1.98 -20.50
CA GLU A 29 10.08 0.75 -20.43
C GLU A 29 9.31 -0.36 -21.13
N THR A 30 10.00 -1.20 -21.91
CA THR A 30 9.39 -2.34 -22.62
C THR A 30 10.03 -3.63 -22.14
N LYS A 31 9.19 -4.62 -21.82
CA LYS A 31 9.64 -5.94 -21.42
C LYS A 31 8.82 -7.01 -22.10
N ASN A 32 9.51 -8.01 -22.63
CA ASN A 32 8.92 -9.22 -23.14
C ASN A 32 8.40 -10.07 -21.96
N LEU A 33 7.08 -10.22 -21.85
CA LEU A 33 6.39 -10.88 -20.73
C LEU A 33 5.60 -12.11 -21.21
N PRO A 34 5.56 -13.20 -20.43
CA PRO A 34 4.71 -14.34 -20.75
C PRO A 34 3.24 -13.98 -20.58
N ILE A 35 2.43 -14.33 -21.57
CA ILE A 35 0.98 -14.20 -21.60
C ILE A 35 0.39 -15.60 -21.75
N ARG A 36 -0.50 -15.96 -20.82
CA ARG A 36 -1.25 -17.21 -20.83
C ARG A 36 -2.59 -17.02 -21.55
N PHE A 37 -2.96 -18.03 -22.31
CA PHE A 37 -4.27 -18.16 -22.94
C PHE A 37 -4.60 -19.64 -23.05
N SER A 38 -5.78 -19.98 -23.54
CA SER A 38 -6.18 -21.38 -23.74
C SER A 38 -6.72 -21.58 -25.14
N VAL A 39 -6.38 -22.73 -25.74
CA VAL A 39 -6.77 -23.10 -27.10
C VAL A 39 -7.71 -24.30 -27.07
N CYS A 40 -8.78 -24.24 -27.86
CA CYS A 40 -9.75 -25.32 -28.00
C CYS A 40 -9.25 -26.42 -28.93
N ASP A 41 -9.32 -27.68 -28.48
CA ASP A 41 -8.93 -28.87 -29.25
C ASP A 41 -9.86 -29.21 -30.44
N GLN A 42 -11.05 -28.62 -30.51
CA GLN A 42 -12.05 -28.90 -31.57
C GLN A 42 -12.20 -27.77 -32.59
N CYS A 43 -12.44 -26.54 -32.13
CA CYS A 43 -12.68 -25.42 -33.05
C CYS A 43 -11.48 -24.50 -33.22
N GLY A 44 -10.37 -24.74 -32.51
CA GLY A 44 -9.16 -23.91 -32.57
C GLY A 44 -9.31 -22.51 -31.98
N SER A 45 -10.45 -22.19 -31.33
CA SER A 45 -10.65 -20.88 -30.72
C SER A 45 -9.66 -20.64 -29.57
N GLU A 46 -9.07 -19.46 -29.54
CA GLU A 46 -8.21 -19.00 -28.46
C GLU A 46 -8.98 -18.09 -27.51
N THR A 47 -8.82 -18.30 -26.20
CA THR A 47 -9.47 -17.46 -25.19
C THR A 47 -8.66 -17.43 -23.90
N ALA A 48 -8.64 -16.29 -23.23
CA ALA A 48 -8.09 -16.19 -21.89
C ALA A 48 -9.17 -16.57 -20.86
N THR A 49 -8.97 -17.69 -20.17
CA THR A 49 -9.89 -18.11 -19.10
C THR A 49 -9.78 -17.19 -17.88
N PRO A 50 -10.72 -17.24 -16.91
CA PRO A 50 -10.58 -16.49 -15.66
C PRO A 50 -9.32 -16.82 -14.84
N VAL A 51 -8.72 -18.00 -15.06
CA VAL A 51 -7.44 -18.39 -14.45
C VAL A 51 -6.29 -17.70 -15.18
N ASP A 52 -6.29 -17.75 -16.51
CA ASP A 52 -5.27 -17.09 -17.35
C ASP A 52 -5.24 -15.58 -17.11
N LEU A 53 -6.40 -14.93 -17.11
CA LEU A 53 -6.55 -13.50 -16.84
C LEU A 53 -5.98 -13.11 -15.46
N ARG A 54 -6.17 -13.97 -14.45
CA ARG A 54 -5.64 -13.72 -13.11
C ARG A 54 -4.13 -13.81 -13.11
N GLU A 55 -3.56 -14.84 -13.73
CA GLU A 55 -2.12 -15.05 -13.74
C GLU A 55 -1.40 -13.98 -14.59
N ASN A 56 -1.94 -13.64 -15.75
CA ASN A 56 -1.43 -12.54 -16.59
C ASN A 56 -1.44 -11.22 -15.82
N LYS A 57 -2.51 -10.95 -15.05
CA LYS A 57 -2.58 -9.76 -14.19
C LYS A 57 -1.46 -9.76 -13.14
N ARG A 58 -1.13 -10.90 -12.55
CA ARG A 58 -0.04 -10.99 -11.54
C ARG A 58 1.31 -10.72 -12.17
N ILE A 59 1.60 -11.34 -13.32
CA ILE A 59 2.82 -11.09 -14.11
C ILE A 59 2.96 -9.60 -14.42
N PHE A 60 1.87 -8.97 -14.88
CA PHE A 60 1.89 -7.55 -15.22
C PHE A 60 2.05 -6.64 -13.99
N ASN A 61 1.42 -6.99 -12.86
CA ASN A 61 1.58 -6.23 -11.62
C ASN A 61 3.00 -6.37 -11.03
N GLU A 62 3.60 -7.55 -11.08
CA GLU A 62 5.00 -7.76 -10.69
C GLU A 62 5.91 -6.86 -11.55
N TYR A 63 5.69 -6.83 -12.87
CA TYR A 63 6.42 -5.94 -13.77
C TYR A 63 6.23 -4.46 -13.42
N LYS A 64 4.99 -4.00 -13.25
CA LYS A 64 4.72 -2.59 -12.85
C LYS A 64 5.41 -2.21 -11.55
N LYS A 65 5.32 -3.07 -10.53
CA LYS A 65 6.01 -2.84 -9.25
C LYS A 65 7.52 -2.69 -9.45
N SER A 66 8.14 -3.50 -10.31
CA SER A 66 9.56 -3.40 -10.60
C SER A 66 9.94 -2.06 -11.25
N ILE A 67 9.10 -1.54 -12.15
CA ILE A 67 9.30 -0.21 -12.78
C ILE A 67 9.04 0.92 -11.78
N ASP A 68 8.03 0.77 -10.92
CA ASP A 68 7.63 1.77 -9.93
C ASP A 68 8.53 1.76 -8.68
N GLY A 69 9.52 0.86 -8.59
CA GLY A 69 10.41 0.73 -7.43
C GLY A 69 9.73 0.17 -6.17
N LEU A 70 8.55 -0.45 -6.33
CA LEU A 70 7.77 -1.04 -5.23
C LEU A 70 8.19 -2.48 -4.98
N LEU A 71 7.99 -2.96 -3.75
CA LEU A 71 8.22 -4.36 -3.40
C LEU A 71 7.32 -5.28 -4.22
N THR A 72 7.92 -6.20 -4.96
CA THR A 72 7.22 -7.33 -5.59
C THR A 72 6.62 -8.25 -4.52
N GLY A 73 5.64 -9.07 -4.90
CA GLY A 73 5.04 -10.03 -3.98
C GLY A 73 6.06 -11.00 -3.40
N LYS A 74 7.05 -11.43 -4.19
CA LYS A 74 8.15 -12.30 -3.78
C LYS A 74 9.06 -11.64 -2.75
N GLU A 75 9.46 -10.39 -2.97
CA GLU A 75 10.29 -9.63 -2.02
C GLU A 75 9.55 -9.39 -0.71
N LEU A 76 8.27 -8.98 -0.77
CA LEU A 76 7.47 -8.77 0.43
C LEU A 76 7.30 -10.08 1.23
N LYS A 77 7.05 -11.20 0.54
CA LYS A 77 6.98 -12.51 1.18
C LYS A 77 8.29 -12.85 1.88
N LYS A 78 9.43 -12.61 1.21
CA LYS A 78 10.77 -12.83 1.77
C LYS A 78 10.98 -12.01 3.05
N ILE A 79 10.70 -10.71 3.01
CA ILE A 79 10.78 -9.84 4.19
C ILE A 79 9.90 -10.38 5.31
N ARG A 80 8.63 -10.74 5.02
CA ARG A 80 7.71 -11.25 6.04
C ARG A 80 8.20 -12.54 6.68
N THR A 81 8.72 -13.48 5.89
CA THR A 81 9.13 -14.81 6.39
C THR A 81 10.50 -14.81 7.04
N GLU A 82 11.44 -14.02 6.53
CA GLU A 82 12.85 -14.06 6.96
C GLU A 82 13.20 -12.95 7.96
N VAL A 83 12.62 -11.75 7.82
CA VAL A 83 12.94 -10.60 8.68
C VAL A 83 11.97 -10.52 9.85
N TRP A 84 10.67 -10.51 9.56
CA TRP A 84 9.65 -10.37 10.62
C TRP A 84 9.22 -11.70 11.22
N MET A 85 9.37 -12.80 10.48
CA MET A 85 9.00 -14.15 10.89
C MET A 85 7.54 -14.25 11.38
N ILE A 86 6.60 -13.65 10.64
CA ILE A 86 5.17 -13.61 10.99
C ILE A 86 4.27 -14.19 9.90
N THR A 87 3.02 -14.52 10.24
CA THR A 87 2.01 -14.95 9.26
C THR A 87 1.40 -13.75 8.50
N GLN A 88 0.79 -14.00 7.34
CA GLN A 88 0.07 -12.96 6.57
C GLN A 88 -1.05 -12.29 7.37
N GLN A 89 -1.75 -13.08 8.21
CA GLN A 89 -2.81 -12.56 9.08
C GLN A 89 -2.22 -11.60 10.12
N LYS A 90 -1.09 -11.95 10.74
CA LYS A 90 -0.38 -11.10 11.68
C LYS A 90 0.09 -9.81 11.00
N ALA A 91 0.68 -9.92 9.82
CA ALA A 91 1.12 -8.77 9.04
C ALA A 91 -0.04 -7.83 8.71
N SER A 92 -1.19 -8.38 8.30
CA SER A 92 -2.42 -7.60 8.06
C SER A 92 -2.94 -6.90 9.33
N SER A 93 -2.76 -7.51 10.50
CA SER A 93 -3.10 -6.89 11.79
C SER A 93 -2.14 -5.78 12.19
N ILE A 94 -0.85 -5.91 11.87
CA ILE A 94 0.21 -4.96 12.24
C ILE A 94 0.19 -3.73 11.32
N PHE A 95 0.17 -3.96 10.02
CA PHE A 95 0.28 -2.90 9.01
C PHE A 95 -1.08 -2.40 8.51
N GLY A 96 -2.16 -3.19 8.71
CA GLY A 96 -3.49 -2.87 8.22
C GLY A 96 -3.76 -3.40 6.80
N GLY A 97 -4.65 -2.72 6.07
CA GLY A 97 -5.10 -3.11 4.72
C GLY A 97 -6.20 -4.18 4.69
N GLY A 98 -6.56 -4.74 5.85
CA GLY A 98 -7.60 -5.77 5.98
C GLY A 98 -7.07 -7.21 5.85
N PRO A 99 -7.89 -8.21 6.19
CA PRO A 99 -7.43 -9.57 6.51
C PRO A 99 -6.78 -10.34 5.33
N LYS A 100 -6.98 -9.89 4.09
CA LYS A 100 -6.43 -10.51 2.87
C LYS A 100 -5.41 -9.64 2.15
N ALA A 101 -4.98 -8.53 2.75
CA ALA A 101 -4.07 -7.59 2.10
C ALA A 101 -2.75 -8.25 1.73
N PHE A 102 -2.07 -8.84 2.71
CA PHE A 102 -0.76 -9.47 2.49
C PHE A 102 -0.82 -10.67 1.54
N SER A 103 -1.91 -11.46 1.55
CA SER A 103 -2.10 -12.51 0.55
C SER A 103 -2.19 -11.94 -0.87
N LYS A 104 -2.88 -10.81 -1.07
CA LYS A 104 -2.98 -10.15 -2.38
C LYS A 104 -1.67 -9.47 -2.80
N TYR A 105 -0.96 -8.84 -1.86
CA TYR A 105 0.31 -8.18 -2.15
C TYR A 105 1.39 -9.21 -2.50
N GLU A 106 1.51 -10.30 -1.73
CA GLU A 106 2.49 -11.37 -1.96
C GLU A 106 2.23 -12.20 -3.22
N SER A 107 0.98 -12.23 -3.70
CA SER A 107 0.61 -12.91 -4.94
C SER A 107 0.57 -11.96 -6.13
N ASP A 108 0.92 -10.68 -5.97
CA ASP A 108 0.82 -9.64 -7.00
C ASP A 108 -0.59 -9.46 -7.60
N ASP A 109 -1.64 -9.84 -6.86
CA ASP A 109 -3.03 -9.59 -7.27
C ASP A 109 -3.40 -8.10 -7.17
N VAL A 110 -2.71 -7.37 -6.28
CA VAL A 110 -2.88 -5.94 -6.02
C VAL A 110 -1.51 -5.29 -5.80
N ILE A 111 -1.35 -4.08 -6.36
CA ILE A 111 -0.22 -3.20 -6.09
C ILE A 111 -0.53 -2.39 -4.83
N GLN A 112 0.37 -2.44 -3.84
CA GLN A 112 0.27 -1.67 -2.62
C GLN A 112 0.46 -0.16 -2.89
N SER A 113 -0.05 0.69 -2.00
CA SER A 113 0.26 2.12 -2.07
C SER A 113 1.72 2.38 -1.71
N GLU A 114 2.28 3.48 -2.23
CA GLU A 114 3.64 3.91 -1.89
C GLU A 114 3.84 4.10 -0.38
N ALA A 115 2.83 4.61 0.33
CA ALA A 115 2.89 4.78 1.78
C ALA A 115 3.01 3.43 2.50
N MET A 116 2.26 2.41 2.05
CA MET A 116 2.36 1.06 2.60
C MET A 116 3.73 0.44 2.28
N ASP A 117 4.23 0.64 1.05
CA ASP A 117 5.56 0.16 0.65
C ASP A 117 6.67 0.74 1.52
N LYS A 118 6.69 2.07 1.69
CA LYS A 118 7.64 2.77 2.56
C LYS A 118 7.55 2.30 4.02
N LEU A 119 6.33 2.10 4.53
CA LEU A 119 6.13 1.58 5.88
C LEU A 119 6.69 0.16 6.06
N MET A 120 6.48 -0.71 5.06
CA MET A 120 7.02 -2.07 5.06
C MET A 120 8.55 -2.05 4.98
N ARG A 121 9.16 -1.21 4.13
CA ARG A 121 10.62 -1.08 4.07
C ARG A 121 11.20 -0.55 5.39
N LEU A 122 10.60 0.50 5.96
CA LEU A 122 11.03 1.05 7.25
C LEU A 122 10.99 -0.01 8.36
N ALA A 123 9.92 -0.81 8.42
CA ALA A 123 9.78 -1.89 9.39
C ALA A 123 10.76 -3.05 9.15
N ALA A 124 11.23 -3.25 7.92
CA ALA A 124 12.25 -4.25 7.61
C ALA A 124 13.66 -3.77 8.02
N GLU A 125 13.96 -2.48 7.82
CA GLU A 125 15.27 -1.89 8.08
C GLU A 125 15.47 -1.50 9.56
N VAL A 126 14.39 -1.08 10.25
CA VAL A 126 14.45 -0.57 11.62
C VAL A 126 13.62 -1.47 12.54
N PRO A 127 14.26 -2.41 13.28
CA PRO A 127 13.55 -3.35 14.15
C PRO A 127 12.66 -2.67 15.20
N ASP A 128 13.07 -1.53 15.73
CA ASP A 128 12.27 -0.76 16.70
C ASP A 128 10.98 -0.18 16.08
N ALA A 129 11.01 0.17 14.79
CA ALA A 129 9.81 0.61 14.08
C ALA A 129 8.81 -0.55 13.96
N PHE A 130 9.28 -1.74 13.62
CA PHE A 130 8.43 -2.94 13.57
C PHE A 130 7.87 -3.30 14.96
N LYS A 131 8.68 -3.24 16.00
CA LYS A 131 8.23 -3.43 17.39
C LYS A 131 7.15 -2.43 17.75
N ARG A 132 7.34 -1.15 17.40
CA ARG A 132 6.36 -0.10 17.66
C ARG A 132 5.04 -0.35 16.93
N LEU A 133 5.08 -0.81 15.68
CA LEU A 133 3.87 -1.18 14.94
C LEU A 133 3.11 -2.34 15.61
N ARG A 134 3.82 -3.34 16.15
CA ARG A 134 3.21 -4.45 16.90
C ARG A 134 2.56 -4.00 18.22
N GLU A 135 3.12 -2.99 18.88
CA GLU A 135 2.48 -2.39 20.06
C GLU A 135 1.22 -1.63 19.68
N LEU A 136 1.28 -0.85 18.59
CA LEU A 136 0.15 -0.07 18.08
C LEU A 136 -1.01 -0.95 17.60
N SER A 137 -0.71 -2.15 17.08
CA SER A 137 -1.72 -3.13 16.71
C SER A 137 -2.35 -3.87 17.90
N GLY A 138 -1.86 -3.62 19.13
CA GLY A 138 -2.31 -4.30 20.34
C GLY A 138 -1.81 -5.75 20.47
N GLU A 139 -0.87 -6.17 19.62
CA GLU A 139 -0.29 -7.50 19.65
C GLU A 139 0.69 -7.70 20.82
N ILE A 140 1.40 -6.63 21.19
CA ILE A 140 2.29 -6.61 22.36
C ILE A 140 1.64 -5.73 23.42
N LYS A 141 1.28 -6.34 24.57
CA LYS A 141 0.89 -5.59 25.77
C LYS A 141 2.16 -5.16 26.50
N VAL A 142 2.52 -3.89 26.37
CA VAL A 142 3.54 -3.30 27.24
C VAL A 142 2.88 -3.05 28.60
N GLU A 143 3.35 -3.71 29.66
CA GLU A 143 3.06 -3.30 31.03
C GLU A 143 3.57 -1.87 31.21
N ARG A 144 2.65 -0.91 31.21
CA ARG A 144 2.99 0.48 31.46
C ARG A 144 3.32 0.61 32.94
N THR A 145 4.60 0.63 33.31
CA THR A 145 5.02 1.39 34.48
C THR A 145 4.74 2.85 34.15
N VAL A 146 3.63 3.36 34.69
CA VAL A 146 3.23 4.76 34.54
C VAL A 146 4.24 5.60 35.33
N SER A 147 5.35 5.96 34.70
CA SER A 147 6.05 7.19 35.06
C SER A 147 5.38 8.31 34.28
N SER A 148 4.60 9.13 34.99
CA SER A 148 4.02 10.37 34.49
C SER A 148 5.14 11.32 34.08
N SER A 149 5.61 11.18 32.85
CA SER A 149 6.45 12.17 32.18
C SER A 149 5.60 12.88 31.11
N LYS A 150 5.74 14.21 31.11
CA LYS A 150 4.90 15.24 30.49
C LYS A 150 4.26 14.82 29.15
N SER A 151 2.94 14.98 29.11
CA SER A 151 2.09 15.22 27.92
C SER A 151 2.73 14.99 26.56
N LEU A 152 2.19 14.02 25.81
CA LEU A 152 2.32 14.01 24.36
C LEU A 152 1.99 15.43 23.85
N PRO A 153 2.79 16.02 22.95
CA PRO A 153 2.37 17.25 22.33
C PRO A 153 1.07 16.92 21.59
N ILE A 154 -0.04 17.46 22.11
CA ILE A 154 -1.18 17.74 21.27
C ILE A 154 -0.55 18.52 20.12
N TRP A 155 -0.70 18.04 18.88
CA TRP A 155 -0.35 18.83 17.71
C TRP A 155 -1.33 20.01 17.64
N LYS A 156 -1.21 20.94 18.59
CA LYS A 156 -1.63 22.31 18.41
C LYS A 156 -0.62 22.84 17.42
N SER A 157 -1.07 23.05 16.20
CA SER A 157 -0.34 23.79 15.19
C SER A 157 -0.05 25.20 15.72
N GLU A 158 1.01 25.34 16.50
CA GLU A 158 1.58 26.64 16.91
C GLU A 158 2.83 26.99 16.11
N ALA A 159 3.08 26.28 15.01
CA ALA A 159 3.82 26.84 13.91
C ALA A 159 2.82 27.11 12.79
N LYS A 160 2.66 28.38 12.40
CA LYS A 160 2.39 28.67 10.99
C LYS A 160 3.56 28.05 10.23
N ALA A 161 3.41 26.81 9.79
CA ALA A 161 4.23 26.33 8.70
C ALA A 161 3.93 27.28 7.55
N GLN A 162 4.86 28.20 7.28
CA GLN A 162 4.95 28.80 5.96
C GLN A 162 5.37 27.67 5.04
N PHE A 163 4.40 26.87 4.61
CA PHE A 163 4.54 26.16 3.36
C PHE A 163 4.48 27.25 2.31
N GLU A 164 5.60 27.52 1.64
CA GLU A 164 5.55 28.28 0.40
C GLU A 164 4.68 27.49 -0.57
N ASN A 165 3.62 28.13 -1.03
CA ASN A 165 2.69 27.52 -1.96
C ASN A 165 3.40 27.36 -3.31
N ASP A 166 3.68 26.14 -3.74
CA ASP A 166 3.87 25.83 -5.17
C ASP A 166 2.50 25.81 -5.86
N ASP A 167 1.80 26.95 -5.81
CA ASP A 167 0.53 27.15 -6.49
C ASP A 167 0.83 27.67 -7.90
N GLN A 168 1.15 26.74 -8.81
CA GLN A 168 1.10 27.03 -10.24
C GLN A 168 -0.37 27.17 -10.67
N GLY A 169 -0.88 28.39 -10.53
CA GLY A 169 -1.83 29.03 -11.43
C GLY A 169 -3.15 28.30 -11.72
N PHE A 170 -4.18 28.62 -10.93
CA PHE A 170 -5.55 28.63 -11.43
C PHE A 170 -6.20 29.98 -11.13
N ASP A 171 -6.21 30.86 -12.14
CA ASP A 171 -6.80 32.19 -12.09
C ASP A 171 -8.30 32.16 -11.82
N SER A 172 -8.77 32.90 -10.80
CA SER A 172 -9.80 33.95 -11.00
C SER A 172 -10.28 34.62 -9.68
N LYS A 173 -9.93 35.92 -9.57
CA LYS A 173 -10.72 37.05 -9.02
C LYS A 173 -11.20 37.04 -7.55
N SER A 174 -10.61 37.96 -6.77
CA SER A 174 -11.14 38.60 -5.52
C SER A 174 -12.24 39.65 -5.87
N PRO A 175 -12.95 40.37 -4.94
CA PRO A 175 -12.65 40.63 -3.51
C PRO A 175 -13.85 40.76 -2.52
N ALA A 176 -13.57 40.82 -1.19
CA ALA A 176 -14.12 41.83 -0.26
C ALA A 176 -13.69 41.60 1.21
N GLN A 177 -13.49 42.71 1.92
CA GLN A 177 -12.89 42.90 3.25
C GLN A 177 -13.85 42.63 4.41
N THR A 178 -13.35 42.13 5.55
CA THR A 178 -13.96 42.40 6.88
C THR A 178 -12.89 42.60 7.95
N LYS A 179 -13.03 43.68 8.72
CA LYS A 179 -12.12 44.23 9.74
C LYS A 179 -12.34 43.63 11.13
N MET A 180 -11.24 43.65 11.93
CA MET A 180 -11.11 43.85 13.39
C MET A 180 -11.87 42.92 14.37
N ASN A 181 -11.12 42.30 15.30
CA ASN A 181 -11.01 42.85 16.66
C ASN A 181 -9.87 42.19 17.46
N GLN A 182 -8.94 43.01 17.94
CA GLN A 182 -7.92 42.61 18.93
C GLN A 182 -8.54 42.71 20.31
N THR A 183 -8.54 41.62 21.07
CA THR A 183 -8.84 41.68 22.50
C THR A 183 -7.63 41.16 23.26
N SER A 184 -6.86 42.09 23.81
CA SER A 184 -5.74 41.84 24.71
C SER A 184 -6.26 41.44 26.09
N ILE A 185 -5.90 40.25 26.57
CA ILE A 185 -6.11 39.88 27.98
C ILE A 185 -4.79 40.06 28.73
N LYS A 186 -4.75 41.07 29.60
CA LYS A 186 -3.68 41.29 30.59
C LYS A 186 -3.99 40.45 31.82
N ILE A 187 -3.07 39.57 32.25
CA ILE A 187 -3.13 38.98 33.58
C ILE A 187 -1.78 39.13 34.27
N LYS A 188 -1.85 39.69 35.48
CA LYS A 188 -0.76 40.11 36.36
C LYS A 188 -0.07 38.93 37.01
N THR A 189 1.25 39.06 37.16
CA THR A 189 2.18 38.19 37.89
C THR A 189 1.89 38.12 39.38
N VAL A 190 2.17 36.99 40.04
CA VAL A 190 2.79 36.97 41.37
C VAL A 190 3.79 35.83 41.44
N ALA A 191 5.05 36.18 41.67
CA ALA A 191 6.12 35.25 41.99
C ALA A 191 6.02 34.82 43.46
N LYS A 192 6.31 33.54 43.75
CA LYS A 192 6.91 33.14 45.01
C LYS A 192 8.01 32.11 44.74
N ARG A 193 9.25 32.56 44.93
CA ARG A 193 10.41 31.73 45.29
C ARG A 193 10.26 31.24 46.74
N VAL A 194 11.25 30.46 47.19
CA VAL A 194 11.57 29.97 48.55
C VAL A 194 11.17 28.50 48.71
N ALA A 195 12.05 27.55 49.01
CA ALA A 195 13.49 27.51 49.26
C ALA A 195 14.05 26.20 48.70
#